data_AF-A0A2L0F930-F1
#
_entry.id   AF-A0A2L0F930-F1
#
_cell.length_a   1.000
_cell.length_b   1.000
_cell.length_c   1.000
_cell.angle_alpha   90.00
_cell.angle_beta   90.00
_cell.angle_gamma   90.00
#
_symmetry.space_group_name_H-M   'P 1'
#
loop_
_entity.id
_entity.type
_entity.pdbx_description
1 polymer ?
#
loop_
_entity_poly.entity_id
_entity_poly.type
_entity_poly.pdbx_seq_one_letter_code
_entity_poly.pdbx_strand_id
1 'polypeptide(L)'
;MPLEDYRRSRMIILRPRSTAYEAARAMADNHVGAVLVHDDHHIVGLVTDRDVALEVVAGDLDAHSTPLHDIMSDEVATLEISASIDDVVRTMRDRACRRVPLTEHGRPVGLVTLDDLLADGVIDAGTAGSIVKAQLEVAARFKPEGALHPEEPARPELSRGRMRALTRRKARADSAYGRLLHAVERHSGLQTREHAELALEIALGSLCRRVTPQEARHLIAQLPSRLHPSLAPFLDGPDKRITTDTIEGDLARELRMDREAAGFVLQAICEAIADSVSAGEVEGFRGQLPLDMKDLFPPTPLRRAG
;
A
#
# COMPACT_ATOMS: atom_id res chain seq x y z
N MET A 1 -25.48 22.89 -20.64
CA MET A 1 -24.18 22.30 -20.96
C MET A 1 -24.26 20.80 -20.69
N PRO A 2 -23.85 19.94 -21.64
CA PRO A 2 -23.87 18.49 -21.49
C PRO A 2 -22.75 18.00 -20.54
N LEU A 3 -22.92 16.84 -19.89
CA LEU A 3 -21.89 16.27 -19.00
C LEU A 3 -20.67 15.75 -19.77
N GLU A 4 -20.83 15.56 -21.07
CA GLU A 4 -19.80 15.20 -22.03
C GLU A 4 -18.61 16.17 -22.00
N ASP A 5 -18.85 17.43 -21.66
CA ASP A 5 -17.80 18.46 -21.51
C ASP A 5 -16.87 18.21 -20.31
N TYR A 6 -17.29 17.34 -19.37
CA TYR A 6 -16.48 16.89 -18.22
C TYR A 6 -15.80 15.53 -18.45
N ARG A 7 -15.86 14.98 -19.67
CA ARG A 7 -15.16 13.73 -20.00
C ARG A 7 -13.64 13.92 -19.86
N ARG A 8 -13.01 13.07 -19.04
CA ARG A 8 -11.58 13.07 -18.70
C ARG A 8 -11.02 14.38 -18.10
N SER A 9 -11.87 15.32 -17.70
CA SER A 9 -11.42 16.52 -17.00
C SER A 9 -10.81 16.11 -15.65
N ARG A 10 -9.50 16.35 -15.49
CA ARG A 10 -8.78 16.24 -14.21
C ARG A 10 -8.93 14.88 -13.48
N MET A 11 -9.30 13.82 -14.21
CA MET A 11 -9.53 12.50 -13.65
C MET A 11 -8.22 11.73 -13.56
N ILE A 12 -7.77 11.48 -12.33
CA ILE A 12 -6.61 10.63 -12.03
C ILE A 12 -7.10 9.35 -11.37
N ILE A 13 -6.57 8.21 -11.83
CA ILE A 13 -6.96 6.88 -11.35
C ILE A 13 -5.71 6.16 -10.82
N LEU A 14 -5.80 5.64 -9.59
CA LEU A 14 -4.78 4.83 -8.95
C LEU A 14 -5.35 3.47 -8.51
N ARG A 15 -4.47 2.54 -8.13
CA ARG A 15 -4.86 1.21 -7.68
C ARG A 15 -5.11 1.20 -6.16
N PRO A 16 -5.89 0.23 -5.64
CA PRO A 16 -6.13 0.12 -4.19
C PRO A 16 -4.85 -0.03 -3.36
N ARG A 17 -3.81 -0.61 -3.96
CA ARG A 17 -2.49 -0.83 -3.33
C ARG A 17 -1.53 0.34 -3.49
N SER A 18 -1.87 1.35 -4.30
CA SER A 18 -1.08 2.58 -4.36
C SER A 18 -1.01 3.23 -2.99
N THR A 19 0.03 4.00 -2.72
CA THR A 19 0.26 4.58 -1.41
C THR A 19 -0.38 5.97 -1.29
N ALA A 20 -0.61 6.42 -0.06
CA ALA A 20 -1.06 7.79 0.20
C ALA A 20 -0.07 8.83 -0.34
N TYR A 21 1.23 8.52 -0.30
CA TYR A 21 2.27 9.33 -0.94
C TYR A 21 2.08 9.43 -2.45
N GLU A 22 1.85 8.30 -3.14
CA GLU A 22 1.60 8.30 -4.59
C GLU A 22 0.35 9.09 -4.96
N ALA A 23 -0.72 8.99 -4.16
CA ALA A 23 -1.92 9.82 -4.35
C ALA A 23 -1.62 11.31 -4.17
N ALA A 24 -0.95 11.70 -3.08
CA ALA A 24 -0.59 13.10 -2.84
C ALA A 24 0.32 13.65 -3.94
N ARG A 25 1.26 12.84 -4.44
CA ARG A 25 2.14 13.20 -5.55
C ARG A 25 1.37 13.35 -6.86
N ALA A 26 0.48 12.42 -7.17
CA ALA A 26 -0.36 12.53 -8.36
C ALA A 26 -1.29 13.76 -8.31
N MET A 27 -1.82 14.09 -7.13
CA MET A 27 -2.58 15.33 -6.90
C MET A 27 -1.75 16.57 -7.16
N ALA A 28 -0.51 16.62 -6.64
CA ALA A 28 0.41 17.74 -6.86
C ALA A 28 0.81 17.89 -8.33
N ASP A 29 1.23 16.79 -8.97
CA ASP A 29 1.74 16.78 -10.34
C ASP A 29 0.66 17.14 -11.37
N ASN A 30 -0.61 16.83 -11.08
CA ASN A 30 -1.73 17.08 -11.99
C ASN A 30 -2.61 18.27 -11.56
N HIS A 31 -2.28 18.93 -10.45
CA HIS A 31 -3.06 20.02 -9.86
C HIS A 31 -4.55 19.65 -9.63
N VAL A 32 -4.77 18.48 -9.00
CA VAL A 32 -6.11 17.95 -8.70
C VAL A 32 -6.25 17.68 -7.20
N GLY A 33 -7.47 17.82 -6.66
CA GLY A 33 -7.74 17.58 -5.23
C GLY A 33 -8.27 16.19 -4.89
N ALA A 34 -8.34 15.28 -5.89
CA ALA A 34 -8.86 13.93 -5.69
C ALA A 34 -8.31 12.93 -6.70
N VAL A 35 -8.22 11.66 -6.28
CA VAL A 35 -7.91 10.51 -7.13
C VAL A 35 -9.00 9.46 -6.98
N LEU A 36 -9.39 8.84 -8.09
CA LEU A 36 -10.25 7.65 -8.08
C LEU A 36 -9.39 6.42 -7.81
N VAL A 37 -9.93 5.53 -6.98
CA VAL A 37 -9.35 4.21 -6.74
C VAL A 37 -10.15 3.21 -7.56
N HIS A 38 -9.45 2.49 -8.42
CA HIS A 38 -10.07 1.56 -9.35
C HIS A 38 -9.45 0.18 -9.24
N ASP A 39 -10.31 -0.84 -9.08
CA ASP A 39 -9.90 -2.23 -9.10
C ASP A 39 -10.47 -2.93 -10.33
N ASP A 40 -9.58 -3.41 -11.19
CA ASP A 40 -9.75 -4.07 -12.50
C ASP A 40 -10.80 -3.51 -13.46
N HIS A 41 -12.06 -3.43 -13.06
CA HIS A 41 -13.21 -3.03 -13.88
C HIS A 41 -14.18 -2.06 -13.20
N HIS A 42 -13.97 -1.65 -11.95
CA HIS A 42 -14.89 -0.76 -11.23
C HIS A 42 -14.18 0.25 -10.33
N ILE A 43 -14.84 1.40 -10.12
CA ILE A 43 -14.44 2.38 -9.11
C ILE A 43 -14.75 1.77 -7.74
N VAL A 44 -13.72 1.57 -6.93
CA VAL A 44 -13.82 1.01 -5.57
C VAL A 44 -13.63 2.07 -4.49
N GLY A 45 -13.18 3.27 -4.86
CA GLY A 45 -13.10 4.36 -3.91
C GLY A 45 -12.67 5.69 -4.49
N LEU A 46 -12.69 6.70 -3.63
CA LEU A 46 -12.21 8.05 -3.89
C LEU A 46 -11.33 8.47 -2.70
N VAL A 47 -10.19 9.10 -3.00
CA VAL A 47 -9.31 9.71 -2.00
C VAL A 47 -9.09 11.17 -2.36
N THR A 48 -9.25 12.06 -1.38
CA THR A 48 -9.04 13.50 -1.51
C THR A 48 -7.82 13.96 -0.73
N ASP A 49 -7.33 15.16 -1.02
CA ASP A 49 -6.31 15.84 -0.22
C ASP A 49 -6.67 15.93 1.27
N ARG A 50 -7.95 16.16 1.57
CA ARG A 50 -8.50 16.14 2.92
C ARG A 50 -8.38 14.77 3.57
N ASP A 51 -8.65 13.69 2.84
CA ASP A 51 -8.51 12.33 3.38
C ASP A 51 -7.04 12.04 3.71
N VAL A 52 -6.09 12.47 2.87
CA VAL A 52 -4.65 12.37 3.18
C VAL A 52 -4.32 13.16 4.44
N ALA A 53 -4.79 14.40 4.57
CA ALA A 53 -4.51 15.23 5.75
C ALA A 53 -5.12 14.64 7.04
N LEU A 54 -6.35 14.11 6.98
CA LEU A 54 -7.07 13.67 8.17
C LEU A 54 -6.79 12.20 8.54
N GLU A 55 -6.70 11.31 7.55
CA GLU A 55 -6.52 9.88 7.79
C GLU A 55 -5.04 9.51 7.94
N VAL A 56 -4.14 10.19 7.22
CA VAL A 56 -2.70 9.88 7.22
C VAL A 56 -1.94 10.79 8.17
N VAL A 57 -1.99 12.11 7.94
CA VAL A 57 -1.20 13.07 8.75
C VAL A 57 -1.75 13.15 10.17
N ALA A 58 -3.04 13.43 10.34
CA ALA A 58 -3.64 13.47 11.67
C ALA A 58 -3.79 12.09 12.33
N GLY A 59 -3.77 11.01 11.52
CA GLY A 59 -3.76 9.62 11.98
C GLY A 59 -2.38 9.10 12.39
N ASP A 60 -1.31 9.89 12.25
CA ASP A 60 0.07 9.50 12.50
C ASP A 60 0.49 8.23 11.72
N LEU A 61 0.04 8.13 10.47
CA LEU A 61 0.38 7.04 9.57
C LEU A 61 1.51 7.46 8.63
N ASP A 62 2.33 6.49 8.22
CA ASP A 62 3.37 6.72 7.22
C ASP A 62 2.75 6.71 5.81
N ALA A 63 2.84 7.84 5.11
CA ALA A 63 2.30 8.01 3.77
C ALA A 63 2.92 7.08 2.73
N HIS A 64 4.17 6.64 2.91
CA HIS A 64 4.88 5.78 1.96
C HIS A 64 4.46 4.31 2.04
N SER A 65 3.83 3.90 3.15
CA SER A 65 3.42 2.51 3.38
C SER A 65 1.90 2.33 3.55
N THR A 66 1.15 3.42 3.72
CA THR A 66 -0.32 3.37 3.85
C THR A 66 -0.98 3.27 2.47
N PRO A 67 -1.69 2.17 2.15
CA PRO A 67 -2.32 1.99 0.85
C PRO A 67 -3.68 2.69 0.76
N LEU A 68 -4.12 3.03 -0.45
CA LEU A 68 -5.35 3.81 -0.66
C LEU A 68 -6.61 3.11 -0.16
N HIS A 69 -6.73 1.78 -0.27
CA HIS A 69 -7.92 1.06 0.23
C HIS A 69 -8.17 1.24 1.73
N ASP A 70 -7.12 1.58 2.48
CA ASP A 70 -7.22 1.77 3.91
C ASP A 70 -7.78 3.16 4.28
N ILE A 71 -7.66 4.15 3.38
CA ILE A 71 -8.09 5.55 3.61
C ILE A 71 -9.19 6.03 2.66
N MET A 72 -9.51 5.29 1.60
CA MET A 72 -10.53 5.69 0.61
C MET A 72 -11.95 5.63 1.17
N SER A 73 -12.81 6.51 0.67
CA SER A 73 -14.26 6.34 0.80
C SER A 73 -14.72 5.26 -0.17
N ASP A 74 -15.43 4.24 0.31
CA ASP A 74 -15.92 3.08 -0.46
C ASP A 74 -17.32 3.29 -1.06
N GLU A 75 -18.14 4.18 -0.50
CA GLU A 75 -19.45 4.58 -1.04
C GLU A 75 -19.35 5.75 -2.04
N VAL A 76 -18.65 5.56 -3.16
CA VAL A 76 -18.50 6.61 -4.18
C VAL A 76 -19.78 6.71 -5.01
N ALA A 77 -20.51 7.82 -4.85
CA ALA A 77 -21.65 8.13 -5.71
C ALA A 77 -21.17 8.46 -7.13
N THR A 78 -21.68 7.75 -8.14
CA THR A 78 -21.36 7.92 -9.55
C THR A 78 -22.61 8.25 -10.35
N LEU A 79 -22.44 8.86 -11.53
CA LEU A 79 -23.52 9.12 -12.48
C LEU A 79 -23.10 8.71 -13.89
N GLU A 80 -24.04 8.18 -14.68
CA GLU A 80 -23.77 7.97 -16.11
C GLU A 80 -23.55 9.31 -16.81
N ILE A 81 -22.67 9.34 -17.81
CA ILE A 81 -22.32 10.54 -18.56
C ILE A 81 -23.51 11.14 -19.31
N SER A 82 -24.58 10.37 -19.53
CA SER A 82 -25.83 10.86 -20.11
C SER A 82 -26.78 11.53 -19.10
N ALA A 83 -26.40 11.61 -17.82
CA ALA A 83 -27.21 12.25 -16.78
C ALA A 83 -27.25 13.78 -16.95
N SER A 84 -28.12 14.44 -16.19
CA SER A 84 -28.21 15.90 -16.21
C SER A 84 -27.31 16.55 -15.16
N ILE A 85 -26.99 17.83 -15.37
CA ILE A 85 -26.35 18.67 -14.35
C ILE A 85 -27.17 18.71 -13.05
N ASP A 86 -28.50 18.76 -13.16
CA ASP A 86 -29.38 18.78 -11.98
C ASP A 86 -29.23 17.49 -11.17
N ASP A 87 -28.98 16.35 -11.83
CA ASP A 87 -28.65 15.09 -11.14
C ASP A 87 -27.32 15.20 -10.40
N VAL A 88 -26.30 15.81 -11.00
CA VAL A 88 -25.00 16.06 -10.33
C VAL A 88 -25.20 16.92 -9.08
N VAL A 89 -25.90 18.06 -9.21
CA VAL A 89 -26.17 18.98 -8.10
C VAL A 89 -26.95 18.29 -6.97
N ARG A 90 -27.96 17.50 -7.34
CA ARG A 90 -28.75 16.71 -6.38
C ARG A 90 -27.87 15.68 -5.67
N THR A 91 -27.08 14.90 -6.41
CA THR A 91 -26.15 13.92 -5.84
C THR A 91 -25.14 14.57 -4.90
N MET A 92 -24.55 15.71 -5.28
CA MET A 92 -23.62 16.46 -4.44
C MET A 92 -24.25 16.91 -3.12
N ARG A 93 -25.50 17.38 -3.17
CA ARG A 93 -26.25 17.78 -1.97
C ARG A 93 -26.60 16.59 -1.09
N ASP A 94 -27.25 15.58 -1.66
CA ASP A 94 -27.79 14.43 -0.92
C ASP A 94 -26.68 13.56 -0.32
N ARG A 95 -25.53 13.48 -1.00
CA ARG A 95 -24.36 12.71 -0.54
C ARG A 95 -23.30 13.57 0.13
N ALA A 96 -23.56 14.86 0.34
CA ALA A 96 -22.62 15.82 0.91
C ALA A 96 -21.22 15.72 0.28
N CYS A 97 -21.14 15.61 -1.05
CA CYS A 97 -19.89 15.50 -1.79
C CYS A 97 -19.73 16.67 -2.78
N ARG A 98 -18.49 16.98 -3.17
CA ARG A 98 -18.18 18.03 -4.17
C ARG A 98 -17.72 17.49 -5.51
N ARG A 99 -17.67 16.17 -5.64
CA ARG A 99 -17.03 15.49 -6.76
C ARG A 99 -17.86 14.26 -7.07
N VAL A 100 -18.27 14.13 -8.32
CA VAL A 100 -19.06 13.00 -8.80
C VAL A 100 -18.35 12.39 -9.99
N PRO A 101 -17.85 11.15 -9.91
CA PRO A 101 -17.27 10.47 -11.05
C PRO A 101 -18.36 10.15 -12.07
N LEU A 102 -18.03 10.35 -13.33
CA LEU A 102 -18.91 10.05 -14.46
C LEU A 102 -18.53 8.68 -15.02
N THR A 103 -19.54 7.85 -15.26
CA THR A 103 -19.39 6.52 -15.86
C THR A 103 -20.04 6.44 -17.23
N GLU A 104 -19.53 5.55 -18.08
CA GLU A 104 -20.20 5.15 -19.31
C GLU A 104 -20.14 3.63 -19.35
N HIS A 105 -21.32 3.00 -19.27
CA HIS A 105 -21.41 1.54 -19.14
C HIS A 105 -20.59 0.99 -17.96
N GLY A 106 -20.65 1.69 -16.82
CA GLY A 106 -19.94 1.31 -15.59
C GLY A 106 -18.43 1.59 -15.59
N ARG A 107 -17.86 2.13 -16.67
CA ARG A 107 -16.44 2.52 -16.72
C ARG A 107 -16.26 3.99 -16.38
N PRO A 108 -15.28 4.38 -15.55
CA PRO A 108 -14.98 5.78 -15.31
C PRO A 108 -14.57 6.49 -16.61
N VAL A 109 -15.26 7.56 -16.96
CA VAL A 109 -14.99 8.38 -18.15
C VAL A 109 -14.69 9.84 -17.82
N GLY A 110 -15.01 10.32 -16.62
CA GLY A 110 -14.74 11.69 -16.21
C GLY A 110 -14.97 11.92 -14.72
N LEU A 111 -14.74 13.16 -14.29
CA LEU A 111 -14.99 13.63 -12.94
C LEU A 111 -15.54 15.05 -13.07
N VAL A 112 -16.73 15.29 -12.51
CA VAL A 112 -17.28 16.64 -12.38
C VAL A 112 -17.13 17.11 -10.95
N THR A 113 -16.58 18.31 -10.76
CA THR A 113 -16.42 18.92 -9.45
C THR A 113 -17.31 20.15 -9.29
N LEU A 114 -17.60 20.51 -8.04
CA LEU A 114 -18.31 21.74 -7.71
C LEU A 114 -17.58 22.97 -8.28
N ASP A 115 -16.26 22.94 -8.28
CA ASP A 115 -15.41 24.03 -8.78
C ASP A 115 -15.56 24.17 -10.30
N ASP A 116 -15.66 23.06 -11.04
CA ASP A 116 -15.90 23.09 -12.49
C ASP A 116 -17.28 23.69 -12.80
N LEU A 117 -18.33 23.25 -12.09
CA LEU A 117 -19.70 23.77 -12.28
C LEU A 117 -19.79 25.28 -12.00
N LEU A 118 -19.05 25.77 -11.01
CA LEU A 118 -18.97 27.20 -10.69
C LEU A 118 -18.17 27.97 -11.73
N ALA A 119 -16.99 27.47 -12.11
CA ALA A 119 -16.11 28.13 -13.07
C ALA A 119 -16.77 28.27 -14.45
N ASP A 120 -17.54 27.26 -14.86
CA ASP A 120 -18.24 27.25 -16.14
C ASP A 120 -19.58 28.02 -16.10
N GLY A 121 -19.95 28.58 -14.94
CA GLY A 121 -21.20 29.34 -14.77
C GLY A 121 -22.47 28.49 -14.89
N VAL A 122 -22.35 27.17 -14.69
CA VAL A 122 -23.47 26.22 -14.76
C VAL A 122 -24.41 26.38 -13.59
N ILE A 123 -23.85 26.68 -12.42
CA ILE A 123 -24.59 26.89 -11.19
C ILE A 123 -24.31 28.28 -10.63
N ASP A 124 -25.28 28.85 -9.94
CA ASP A 124 -25.13 30.10 -9.23
C ASP A 124 -24.55 29.90 -7.82
N ALA A 125 -24.17 31.02 -7.18
CA ALA A 125 -23.65 31.02 -5.83
C ALA A 125 -24.66 30.48 -4.79
N GLY A 126 -25.96 30.62 -5.05
CA GLY A 126 -27.01 30.08 -4.17
C GLY A 126 -27.01 28.55 -4.16
N THR A 127 -26.94 27.95 -5.35
CA THR A 127 -26.88 26.51 -5.57
C THR A 127 -25.60 25.92 -4.97
N ALA A 128 -24.45 26.53 -5.27
CA ALA A 128 -23.19 26.11 -4.67
C ALA A 128 -23.20 26.24 -3.14
N GLY A 129 -23.78 27.32 -2.62
CA GLY A 129 -24.00 27.52 -1.19
C GLY A 129 -24.82 26.41 -0.56
N SER A 130 -25.85 25.89 -1.25
CA SER A 130 -26.66 24.77 -0.76
C SER A 130 -25.86 23.46 -0.62
N ILE A 131 -24.97 23.18 -1.57
CA ILE A 131 -24.07 22.00 -1.54
C ILE A 131 -23.07 22.14 -0.39
N VAL A 132 -22.44 23.31 -0.26
CA VAL A 132 -21.47 23.58 0.80
C VAL A 132 -22.13 23.48 2.18
N LYS A 133 -23.34 24.02 2.36
CA LYS A 133 -24.08 23.91 3.63
C LYS A 133 -24.38 22.47 4.02
N ALA A 134 -24.83 21.64 3.08
CA ALA A 134 -25.07 20.22 3.33
C ALA A 134 -23.83 19.49 3.87
N GLN A 135 -22.63 19.94 3.50
CA GLN A 135 -21.38 19.40 4.04
C GLN A 135 -21.01 19.95 5.42
N LEU A 136 -21.32 21.22 5.68
CA LEU A 136 -21.03 21.87 6.98
C LEU A 136 -21.99 21.41 8.07
N GLU A 137 -23.22 21.04 7.70
CA GLU A 137 -24.22 20.45 8.61
C GLU A 137 -23.81 19.06 9.12
N VAL A 138 -22.79 18.42 8.52
CA VAL A 138 -22.10 17.28 9.11
C VAL A 138 -21.36 17.79 10.35
N ALA A 139 -21.98 17.61 11.52
CA ALA A 139 -21.51 18.18 12.78
C ALA A 139 -20.02 17.90 13.05
N ALA A 140 -19.28 18.97 13.37
CA ALA A 140 -17.90 18.86 13.83
C ALA A 140 -17.87 18.15 15.18
N ARG A 141 -17.44 16.89 15.18
CA ARG A 141 -17.54 15.96 16.32
C ARG A 141 -16.90 16.45 17.62
N PHE A 142 -15.90 17.33 17.55
CA PHE A 142 -15.09 17.78 18.69
C PHE A 142 -14.98 19.32 18.81
N LYS A 143 -15.70 20.07 17.97
CA LYS A 143 -15.66 21.54 17.98
C LYS A 143 -17.09 22.08 18.14
N PRO A 144 -17.47 22.50 19.35
CA PRO A 144 -18.75 23.15 19.59
C PRO A 144 -18.95 24.37 18.68
N GLU A 145 -20.20 24.66 18.33
CA GLU A 145 -20.54 25.85 17.56
C GLU A 145 -20.06 27.12 18.30
N GLY A 146 -19.41 28.04 17.58
CA GLY A 146 -18.84 29.27 18.15
C GLY A 146 -17.52 29.11 18.91
N ALA A 147 -17.04 27.88 19.15
CA ALA A 147 -15.73 27.67 19.78
C ALA A 147 -14.59 28.01 18.78
N LEU A 148 -13.52 28.65 19.28
CA LEU A 148 -12.31 28.90 18.47
C LEU A 148 -11.35 27.70 18.48
N HIS A 149 -11.36 26.94 19.57
CA HIS A 149 -10.50 25.76 19.79
C HIS A 149 -11.36 24.55 20.17
N PRO A 150 -11.01 23.34 19.70
CA PRO A 150 -11.64 22.12 20.17
C PRO A 150 -11.30 21.89 21.65
N GLU A 151 -12.24 21.37 22.43
CA GLU A 151 -12.06 21.15 23.88
C GLU A 151 -11.14 19.95 24.19
N GLU A 152 -11.00 19.01 23.23
CA GLU A 152 -10.01 17.92 23.25
C GLU A 152 -9.21 17.92 21.93
N PRO A 153 -7.90 17.62 21.93
CA PRO A 153 -7.17 17.46 20.68
C PRO A 153 -7.83 16.35 19.88
N ALA A 154 -8.19 16.66 18.64
CA ALA A 154 -8.74 15.71 17.68
C ALA A 154 -7.67 14.67 17.33
N ARG A 155 -7.40 13.71 18.23
CA ARG A 155 -6.98 12.39 17.78
C ARG A 155 -8.22 11.85 17.10
N PRO A 156 -8.26 11.79 15.77
CA PRO A 156 -9.48 11.34 15.13
C PRO A 156 -9.68 9.91 15.63
N GLU A 157 -10.85 9.66 16.21
CA GLU A 157 -11.39 8.31 16.27
C GLU A 157 -11.71 7.90 14.82
N LEU A 158 -10.67 7.77 14.00
CA LEU A 158 -10.65 7.03 12.75
C LEU A 158 -11.44 5.78 13.05
N SER A 159 -12.56 5.59 12.33
CA SER A 159 -13.59 4.56 12.58
C SER A 159 -12.96 3.42 13.37
N ARG A 160 -13.24 3.31 14.68
CA ARG A 160 -12.45 2.47 15.60
C ARG A 160 -12.25 1.04 15.06
N GLY A 161 -13.12 0.56 14.17
CA GLY A 161 -12.96 -0.67 13.40
C GLY A 161 -11.86 -0.64 12.33
N ARG A 162 -11.78 0.41 11.52
CA ARG A 162 -10.80 0.62 10.43
C ARG A 162 -9.40 0.92 10.98
N MET A 163 -9.28 1.78 12.00
CA MET A 163 -8.02 2.00 12.72
C MET A 163 -7.53 0.71 13.39
N ARG A 164 -8.39 -0.03 14.10
CA ARG A 164 -7.99 -1.32 14.68
C ARG A 164 -7.58 -2.32 13.60
N ALA A 165 -8.20 -2.34 12.43
CA ALA A 165 -7.80 -3.22 11.34
C ALA A 165 -6.41 -2.86 10.80
N LEU A 166 -6.15 -1.57 10.59
CA LEU A 166 -4.88 -1.00 10.17
C LEU A 166 -3.75 -1.19 11.18
N THR A 167 -3.98 -0.80 12.43
CA THR A 167 -3.03 -1.03 13.53
C THR A 167 -2.80 -2.53 13.71
N ARG A 168 -3.82 -3.39 13.62
CA ARG A 168 -3.63 -4.85 13.67
C ARG A 168 -2.85 -5.37 12.47
N ARG A 169 -3.02 -4.83 11.28
CA ARG A 169 -2.28 -5.24 10.08
C ARG A 169 -0.82 -4.81 10.15
N LYS A 170 -0.56 -3.55 10.53
CA LYS A 170 0.80 -3.04 10.82
C LYS A 170 1.45 -3.85 11.95
N ALA A 171 0.75 -4.05 13.07
CA ALA A 171 1.25 -4.88 14.16
C ALA A 171 1.46 -6.35 13.76
N ARG A 172 0.64 -6.92 12.88
CA ARG A 172 0.84 -8.28 12.33
C ARG A 172 2.05 -8.34 11.41
N ALA A 173 2.24 -7.35 10.54
CA ALA A 173 3.41 -7.24 9.66
C ALA A 173 4.69 -7.04 10.48
N ASP A 174 4.67 -6.16 11.49
CA ASP A 174 5.78 -5.95 12.43
C ASP A 174 6.05 -7.19 13.29
N SER A 175 5.01 -7.91 13.70
CA SER A 175 5.15 -9.18 14.42
C SER A 175 5.69 -10.31 13.52
N ALA A 176 5.26 -10.37 12.26
CA ALA A 176 5.75 -11.36 11.29
C ALA A 176 7.21 -11.12 10.94
N TYR A 177 7.57 -9.86 10.69
CA TYR A 177 8.96 -9.44 10.50
C TYR A 177 9.81 -9.70 11.75
N GLY A 178 9.28 -9.37 12.93
CA GLY A 178 9.91 -9.66 14.21
C GLY A 178 10.15 -11.15 14.45
N ARG A 179 9.19 -12.02 14.08
CA ARG A 179 9.35 -13.48 14.17
C ARG A 179 10.41 -14.01 13.21
N LEU A 180 10.44 -13.52 11.97
CA LEU A 180 11.46 -13.89 10.98
C LEU A 180 12.85 -13.50 11.48
N LEU A 181 13.04 -12.26 11.94
CA LEU A 181 14.31 -11.82 12.50
C LEU A 181 14.70 -12.61 13.75
N HIS A 182 13.74 -12.91 14.63
CA HIS A 182 14.03 -13.71 15.80
C HIS A 182 14.43 -15.15 15.45
N ALA A 183 13.87 -15.72 14.37
CA ALA A 183 14.32 -17.02 13.85
C ALA A 183 15.76 -16.94 13.30
N VAL A 184 16.11 -15.86 12.57
CA VAL A 184 17.48 -15.60 12.12
C VAL A 184 18.42 -15.47 13.32
N GLU A 185 18.11 -14.61 14.30
CA GLU A 185 18.92 -14.40 15.52
C GLU A 185 19.19 -15.72 16.26
N ARG A 186 18.15 -16.55 16.46
CA ARG A 186 18.27 -17.82 17.19
C ARG A 186 19.19 -18.83 16.53
N HIS A 187 19.23 -18.88 15.19
CA HIS A 187 19.96 -19.91 14.46
C HIS A 187 21.32 -19.42 13.94
N SER A 188 21.53 -18.10 13.82
CA SER A 188 22.77 -17.50 13.28
C SER A 188 23.78 -17.07 14.34
N GLY A 189 23.37 -16.91 15.61
CA GLY A 189 24.25 -16.42 16.69
C GLY A 189 24.60 -14.92 16.59
N LEU A 190 23.94 -14.18 15.71
CA LEU A 190 24.12 -12.74 15.56
C LEU A 190 23.75 -12.00 16.86
N GLN A 191 24.66 -11.14 17.32
CA GLN A 191 24.59 -10.50 18.65
C GLN A 191 23.63 -9.30 18.70
N THR A 192 23.27 -8.74 17.54
CA THR A 192 22.44 -7.53 17.45
C THR A 192 21.37 -7.70 16.40
N ARG A 193 20.22 -7.08 16.63
CA ARG A 193 19.12 -7.04 15.68
C ARG A 193 19.52 -6.36 14.37
N GLU A 194 20.31 -5.28 14.44
CA GLU A 194 20.83 -4.58 13.26
C GLU A 194 21.66 -5.50 12.36
N HIS A 195 22.49 -6.38 12.94
CA HIS A 195 23.22 -7.37 12.16
C HIS A 195 22.30 -8.41 11.52
N ALA A 196 21.24 -8.85 12.21
CA ALA A 196 20.26 -9.77 11.65
C ALA A 196 19.47 -9.14 10.49
N GLU A 197 19.11 -7.87 10.61
CA GLU A 197 18.45 -7.09 9.55
C GLU A 197 19.35 -6.96 8.32
N LEU A 198 20.60 -6.52 8.51
CA LEU A 198 21.56 -6.38 7.43
C LEU A 198 21.87 -7.72 6.74
N ALA A 199 22.06 -8.79 7.52
CA ALA A 199 22.32 -10.13 6.98
C ALA A 199 21.14 -10.63 6.14
N LEU A 200 19.91 -10.44 6.63
CA LEU A 200 18.68 -10.83 5.95
C LEU A 200 18.53 -10.10 4.62
N GLU A 201 18.80 -8.79 4.57
CA GLU A 201 18.73 -8.00 3.34
C GLU A 201 19.78 -8.44 2.29
N ILE A 202 21.02 -8.68 2.70
CA ILE A 202 22.09 -9.16 1.81
C ILE A 202 21.72 -10.51 1.20
N ALA A 203 21.30 -11.46 2.04
CA ALA A 203 20.96 -12.81 1.62
C ALA A 203 19.72 -12.82 0.73
N LEU A 204 18.59 -12.22 1.17
CA LEU A 204 17.36 -12.18 0.37
C LEU A 204 17.52 -11.41 -0.93
N GLY A 205 18.23 -10.28 -0.92
CA GLY A 205 18.50 -9.51 -2.13
C GLY A 205 19.26 -10.35 -3.15
N SER A 206 20.32 -11.03 -2.71
CA SER A 206 21.13 -11.90 -3.58
C SER A 206 20.32 -13.10 -4.11
N LEU A 207 19.55 -13.76 -3.24
CA LEU A 207 18.68 -14.89 -3.59
C LEU A 207 17.60 -14.47 -4.61
N CYS A 208 16.97 -13.31 -4.43
CA CYS A 208 15.97 -12.78 -5.36
C CYS A 208 16.57 -12.50 -6.75
N ARG A 209 17.76 -11.90 -6.82
CA ARG A 209 18.47 -11.67 -8.09
C ARG A 209 18.93 -12.96 -8.75
N ARG A 210 19.17 -14.03 -7.98
CA ARG A 210 19.66 -15.30 -8.52
C ARG A 210 18.61 -16.05 -9.37
N VAL A 211 17.34 -15.87 -9.05
CA VAL A 211 16.21 -16.54 -9.71
C VAL A 211 15.53 -15.62 -10.74
N THR A 212 14.50 -16.13 -11.41
CA THR A 212 13.72 -15.30 -12.35
C THR A 212 12.90 -14.23 -11.61
N PRO A 213 12.58 -13.07 -12.22
CA PRO A 213 11.78 -12.03 -11.58
C PRO A 213 10.35 -12.48 -11.23
N GLN A 214 9.83 -13.51 -11.92
CA GLN A 214 8.55 -14.10 -11.56
C GLN A 214 8.66 -14.88 -10.24
N GLU A 215 9.67 -15.72 -10.11
CA GLU A 215 9.89 -16.51 -8.90
C GLU A 215 10.23 -15.63 -7.68
N ALA A 216 11.08 -14.61 -7.88
CA ALA A 216 11.38 -13.64 -6.84
C ALA A 216 10.11 -12.91 -6.34
N ARG A 217 9.17 -12.57 -7.25
CA ARG A 217 7.89 -11.95 -6.88
C ARG A 217 6.99 -12.88 -6.07
N HIS A 218 6.95 -14.17 -6.41
CA HIS A 218 6.17 -15.15 -5.65
C HIS A 218 6.74 -15.32 -4.23
N LEU A 219 8.07 -15.43 -4.09
CA LEU A 219 8.73 -15.50 -2.79
C LEU A 219 8.43 -14.25 -1.95
N ILE A 220 8.66 -13.06 -2.51
CA ILE A 220 8.42 -11.78 -1.82
C ILE A 220 6.97 -11.68 -1.35
N ALA A 221 6.01 -12.12 -2.16
CA ALA A 221 4.59 -12.06 -1.81
C ALA A 221 4.23 -12.85 -0.53
N GLN A 222 5.02 -13.87 -0.16
CA GLN A 222 4.83 -14.65 1.06
C GLN A 222 5.63 -14.15 2.26
N LEU A 223 6.64 -13.29 2.02
CA LEU A 223 7.43 -12.68 3.09
C LEU A 223 6.67 -11.55 3.80
N PRO A 224 7.04 -11.21 5.05
CA PRO A 224 6.49 -10.07 5.76
C PRO A 224 6.51 -8.79 4.90
N SER A 225 5.38 -8.10 4.79
CA SER A 225 5.22 -6.96 3.87
C SER A 225 6.18 -5.80 4.11
N ARG A 226 6.78 -5.73 5.30
CA ARG A 226 7.83 -4.76 5.65
C ARG A 226 9.11 -4.92 4.82
N LEU A 227 9.37 -6.11 4.28
CA LEU A 227 10.52 -6.40 3.40
C LEU A 227 10.26 -6.05 1.93
N HIS A 228 9.01 -5.83 1.52
CA HIS A 228 8.68 -5.64 0.10
C HIS A 228 9.38 -4.42 -0.52
N PRO A 229 9.44 -3.24 0.15
CA PRO A 229 10.11 -2.07 -0.43
C PRO A 229 11.63 -2.26 -0.60
N SER A 230 12.31 -2.91 0.35
CA SER A 230 13.76 -3.13 0.26
C SER A 230 14.13 -4.20 -0.76
N LEU A 231 13.21 -5.13 -1.07
CA LEU A 231 13.44 -6.20 -2.04
C LEU A 231 13.02 -5.85 -3.47
N ALA A 232 12.16 -4.84 -3.67
CA ALA A 232 11.70 -4.42 -4.99
C ALA A 232 12.81 -4.10 -6.02
N PRO A 233 13.96 -3.50 -5.64
CA PRO A 233 15.07 -3.24 -6.57
C PRO A 233 15.76 -4.50 -7.11
N PHE A 234 15.58 -5.66 -6.48
CA PHE A 234 16.30 -6.91 -6.80
C PHE A 234 15.56 -7.84 -7.78
N LEU A 235 14.59 -7.29 -8.53
CA LEU A 235 13.79 -8.00 -9.53
C LEU A 235 14.40 -7.95 -10.95
N ASP A 236 15.73 -7.93 -11.04
CA ASP A 236 16.51 -7.83 -12.28
C ASP A 236 17.22 -9.14 -12.69
N GLY A 237 16.93 -10.25 -11.98
CA GLY A 237 17.47 -11.57 -12.25
C GLY A 237 16.98 -12.26 -13.55
N PRO A 238 17.46 -13.48 -13.85
CA PRO A 238 18.41 -14.26 -13.07
C PRO A 238 19.87 -13.87 -13.32
N ASP A 239 20.60 -13.50 -12.26
CA ASP A 239 22.05 -13.30 -12.28
C ASP A 239 22.78 -14.57 -11.85
N LYS A 240 23.35 -15.29 -12.81
CA LYS A 240 24.07 -16.55 -12.58
C LYS A 240 25.41 -16.39 -11.86
N ARG A 241 25.91 -15.16 -11.71
CA ARG A 241 27.16 -14.88 -10.99
C ARG A 241 26.98 -14.98 -9.48
N ILE A 242 25.74 -14.93 -9.01
CA ILE A 242 25.42 -15.10 -7.59
C ILE A 242 25.51 -16.59 -7.25
N THR A 243 26.40 -16.90 -6.32
CA THR A 243 26.66 -18.23 -5.76
C THR A 243 26.67 -18.16 -4.23
N THR A 244 26.61 -19.31 -3.57
CA THR A 244 26.78 -19.40 -2.11
C THR A 244 28.04 -18.66 -1.64
N ASP A 245 29.19 -18.88 -2.29
CA ASP A 245 30.46 -18.22 -1.94
C ASP A 245 30.40 -16.69 -2.07
N THR A 246 29.70 -16.17 -3.10
CA THR A 246 29.55 -14.71 -3.24
C THR A 246 28.70 -14.12 -2.11
N ILE A 247 27.61 -14.80 -1.72
CA ILE A 247 26.72 -14.34 -0.65
C ILE A 247 27.45 -14.41 0.70
N GLU A 248 28.13 -15.52 0.99
CA GLU A 248 28.97 -15.66 2.19
C GLU A 248 30.08 -14.61 2.22
N GLY A 249 30.68 -14.30 1.07
CA GLY A 249 31.68 -13.25 0.93
C GLY A 249 31.13 -11.85 1.23
N ASP A 250 29.90 -11.55 0.81
CA ASP A 250 29.21 -10.31 1.14
C ASP A 250 28.85 -10.23 2.63
N LEU A 251 28.27 -11.30 3.20
CA LEU A 251 27.95 -11.39 4.62
C LEU A 251 29.20 -11.23 5.50
N ALA A 252 30.29 -11.94 5.19
CA ALA A 252 31.55 -11.86 5.92
C ALA A 252 32.12 -10.44 5.96
N ARG A 253 32.05 -9.73 4.82
CA ARG A 253 32.56 -8.36 4.69
C ARG A 253 31.71 -7.36 5.46
N GLU A 254 30.40 -7.37 5.22
CA GLU A 254 29.49 -6.36 5.79
C GLU A 254 29.30 -6.55 7.29
N LEU A 255 29.26 -7.79 7.77
CA LEU A 255 29.07 -8.12 9.19
C LEU A 255 30.39 -8.29 9.95
N ARG A 256 31.54 -8.11 9.27
CA ARG A 256 32.90 -8.24 9.84
C ARG A 256 33.12 -9.55 10.59
N MET A 257 32.77 -10.66 9.93
CA MET A 257 32.93 -12.02 10.45
C MET A 257 33.77 -12.88 9.50
N ASP A 258 34.20 -14.05 9.96
CA ASP A 258 34.86 -15.02 9.09
C ASP A 258 33.87 -15.72 8.14
N ARG A 259 34.41 -16.41 7.14
CA ARG A 259 33.62 -17.11 6.10
C ARG A 259 32.80 -18.26 6.66
N GLU A 260 33.30 -18.94 7.68
CA GLU A 260 32.61 -20.09 8.28
C GLU A 260 31.35 -19.62 9.03
N ALA A 261 31.49 -18.56 9.83
CA ALA A 261 30.38 -17.87 10.47
C ALA A 261 29.36 -17.33 9.46
N ALA A 262 29.82 -16.75 8.35
CA ALA A 262 28.94 -16.27 7.29
C ALA A 262 28.11 -17.39 6.64
N GLY A 263 28.71 -18.58 6.44
CA GLY A 263 27.99 -19.76 5.97
C GLY A 263 26.88 -20.20 6.94
N PHE A 264 27.15 -20.23 8.23
CA PHE A 264 26.13 -20.52 9.25
C PHE A 264 25.00 -19.48 9.26
N VAL A 265 25.33 -18.20 9.11
CA VAL A 265 24.34 -17.12 9.01
C VAL A 265 23.46 -17.29 7.77
N LEU A 266 24.05 -17.57 6.61
CA LEU A 266 23.31 -17.79 5.37
C LEU A 266 22.35 -18.98 5.49
N GLN A 267 22.82 -20.10 6.04
CA GLN A 267 22.00 -21.28 6.30
C GLN A 267 20.81 -20.95 7.21
N ALA A 268 21.07 -20.27 8.34
CA ALA A 268 20.05 -19.84 9.29
C ALA A 268 18.98 -18.94 8.64
N ILE A 269 19.39 -18.04 7.73
CA ILE A 269 18.47 -17.18 7.00
C ILE A 269 17.60 -17.99 6.03
N CYS A 270 18.19 -18.89 5.25
CA CYS A 270 17.46 -19.74 4.32
C CYS A 270 16.44 -20.64 5.04
N GLU A 271 16.79 -21.18 6.21
CA GLU A 271 15.88 -21.92 7.08
C GLU A 271 14.73 -21.05 7.60
N ALA A 272 15.05 -19.85 8.12
CA ALA A 272 14.04 -18.92 8.61
C ALA A 272 13.06 -18.46 7.50
N ILE A 273 13.55 -18.29 6.28
CA ILE A 273 12.73 -18.03 5.09
C ILE A 273 11.84 -19.22 4.78
N ALA A 274 12.41 -20.43 4.74
CA ALA A 274 11.66 -21.66 4.45
C ALA A 274 10.51 -21.89 5.45
N ASP A 275 10.74 -21.59 6.73
CA ASP A 275 9.73 -21.66 7.78
C ASP A 275 8.64 -20.57 7.67
N SER A 276 8.95 -19.46 6.97
CA SER A 276 8.05 -18.31 6.82
C SER A 276 7.18 -18.36 5.57
N VAL A 277 7.45 -19.27 4.64
CA VAL A 277 6.73 -19.39 3.37
C VAL A 277 6.12 -20.79 3.19
N SER A 278 5.18 -20.95 2.25
CA SER A 278 4.53 -22.24 2.02
C SER A 278 5.48 -23.28 1.40
N ALA A 279 5.26 -24.57 1.70
CA ALA A 279 6.08 -25.66 1.16
C ALA A 279 6.18 -25.66 -0.37
N GLY A 280 5.06 -25.36 -1.06
CA GLY A 280 5.04 -25.28 -2.52
C GLY A 280 5.86 -24.11 -3.07
N GLU A 281 5.92 -23.00 -2.35
CA GLU A 281 6.75 -21.84 -2.69
C GLU A 281 8.24 -22.16 -2.51
N VAL A 282 8.60 -22.82 -1.41
CA VAL A 282 9.99 -23.27 -1.18
C VAL A 282 10.42 -24.20 -2.31
N GLU A 283 9.58 -25.16 -2.71
CA GLU A 283 9.91 -26.10 -3.78
C GLU A 283 10.03 -25.41 -5.15
N GLY A 284 9.13 -24.47 -5.46
CA GLY A 284 9.22 -23.63 -6.67
C GLY A 284 10.53 -22.85 -6.72
N PHE A 285 10.84 -22.17 -5.62
CA PHE A 285 12.04 -21.33 -5.50
C PHE A 285 13.31 -22.17 -5.64
N ARG A 286 13.36 -23.31 -4.93
CA ARG A 286 14.46 -24.28 -5.01
C ARG A 286 14.63 -24.87 -6.40
N GLY A 287 13.54 -25.05 -7.15
CA GLY A 287 13.58 -25.52 -8.52
C GLY A 287 14.43 -24.65 -9.45
N GLN A 288 14.53 -23.35 -9.15
CA GLN A 288 15.31 -22.36 -9.91
C GLN A 288 16.76 -22.20 -9.43
N LEU A 289 17.10 -22.74 -8.27
CA LEU A 289 18.45 -22.63 -7.70
C LEU A 289 19.40 -23.71 -8.29
N PRO A 290 20.70 -23.39 -8.42
CA PRO A 290 21.72 -24.37 -8.76
C PRO A 290 21.89 -25.39 -7.61
N LEU A 291 22.48 -26.56 -7.90
CA LEU A 291 22.50 -27.71 -6.98
C LEU A 291 23.13 -27.37 -5.62
N ASP A 292 24.23 -26.61 -5.62
CA ASP A 292 24.95 -26.13 -4.44
C ASP A 292 24.11 -25.21 -3.54
N MET A 293 23.17 -24.45 -4.11
CA MET A 293 22.29 -23.56 -3.36
C MET A 293 20.99 -24.24 -2.94
N LYS A 294 20.63 -25.38 -3.54
CA LYS A 294 19.44 -26.13 -3.14
C LYS A 294 19.56 -26.64 -1.71
N ASP A 295 20.76 -26.97 -1.26
CA ASP A 295 20.99 -27.51 0.09
C ASP A 295 20.80 -26.47 1.19
N LEU A 296 20.87 -25.17 0.85
CA LEU A 296 20.60 -24.07 1.80
C LEU A 296 19.16 -24.07 2.30
N PHE A 297 18.23 -24.58 1.49
CA PHE A 297 16.84 -24.75 1.87
C PHE A 297 16.65 -26.23 2.23
N PRO A 298 16.25 -26.61 3.46
CA PRO A 298 15.94 -28.01 3.75
C PRO A 298 14.66 -28.44 3.02
N PRO A 299 14.55 -29.70 2.56
CA PRO A 299 13.32 -30.19 1.94
C PRO A 299 12.21 -30.18 2.98
N THR A 300 11.04 -29.63 2.62
CA THR A 300 9.94 -29.52 3.58
C THR A 300 9.52 -30.92 4.03
N PRO A 301 9.46 -31.22 5.33
CA PRO A 301 8.98 -32.52 5.77
C PRO A 301 7.54 -32.71 5.28
N LEU A 302 7.29 -33.82 4.57
CA LEU A 302 5.95 -34.26 4.18
C LEU A 302 5.07 -34.26 5.44
N ARG A 303 4.16 -33.28 5.56
CA ARG A 303 3.18 -33.27 6.65
C ARG A 303 2.44 -34.60 6.59
N ARG A 304 2.55 -35.40 7.65
CA ARG A 304 1.71 -36.59 7.83
C ARG A 304 0.25 -36.14 7.79
N ALA A 305 -0.51 -36.68 6.85
CA ALA A 305 -1.96 -36.54 6.82
C ALA A 305 -2.52 -37.10 8.13
N GLY A 306 -3.21 -36.26 8.89
CA GLY A 306 -3.93 -36.58 10.11
C GLY A 306 -5.18 -35.73 10.16
#